data_AF-A0A061NVG3-F1
#
_entry.id   AF-A0A061NVG3-F1
#
_cell.length_a   1.000
_cell.length_b   1.000
_cell.length_c   1.000
_cell.angle_alpha   90.00
_cell.angle_beta   90.00
_cell.angle_gamma   90.00
#
_symmetry.space_group_name_H-M   'P 1'
#
loop_
_entity.id
_entity.type
_entity.pdbx_description
1 polymer ?
#
loop_
_entity_poly.entity_id
_entity_poly.type
_entity_poly.pdbx_seq_one_letter_code
_entity_poly.pdbx_strand_id
1 'polypeptide(L)'
;MTLFQFISTHTMAISLVGLLLFIMYAILRHDRITRSSHFSLHVAKENEARYMALDQVMRIGGQTEPKPLFERKRPWVLFRHSQFIFRSEGASKRLAEVSIKRFLRTPHQRRLYIGMTMLPANAMLLLPTGPRIAITIGVSLLMLFMVRGCIAQSLEHRYLYQFRWDELDAFKSEKRSTFILLIPFAMIFYGYLGGSFFGLLGILPFSIGALLTLFAFTR
;
A
#
# COMPACT_ATOMS: atom_id res chain seq x y z
N MET A 1 -36.91 31.60 -19.76
CA MET A 1 -36.32 30.59 -20.66
C MET A 1 -34.78 30.64 -20.73
N THR A 2 -34.12 31.67 -20.19
CA THR A 2 -32.66 31.87 -20.22
C THR A 2 -31.89 31.18 -19.08
N LEU A 3 -32.49 31.05 -17.88
CA LEU A 3 -31.85 30.39 -16.73
C LEU A 3 -31.63 28.88 -16.92
N PHE A 4 -32.54 28.20 -17.62
CA PHE A 4 -32.43 26.76 -17.89
C PHE A 4 -31.32 26.45 -18.92
N GLN A 5 -31.12 27.33 -19.90
CA GLN A 5 -30.04 27.20 -20.88
C GLN A 5 -28.66 27.46 -20.26
N PHE A 6 -28.58 28.34 -19.26
CA PHE A 6 -27.34 28.60 -18.51
C PHE A 6 -26.94 27.40 -17.63
N ILE A 7 -27.90 26.77 -16.93
CA ILE A 7 -27.62 25.57 -16.12
C ILE A 7 -27.22 24.40 -17.01
N SER A 8 -27.88 24.20 -18.15
CA SER A 8 -27.58 23.10 -19.08
C SER A 8 -26.19 23.23 -19.74
N THR A 9 -25.72 24.45 -20.00
CA THR A 9 -24.41 24.68 -20.62
C THR A 9 -23.27 24.44 -19.63
N HIS A 10 -23.44 24.83 -18.36
CA HIS A 10 -22.46 24.55 -17.32
C HIS A 10 -22.36 23.07 -16.95
N THR A 11 -23.48 22.34 -16.91
CA THR A 11 -23.46 20.89 -16.66
C THR A 11 -22.82 20.11 -17.81
N MET A 12 -23.01 20.57 -19.06
CA MET A 12 -22.33 20.01 -20.23
C MET A 12 -20.83 20.33 -20.24
N ALA A 13 -20.42 21.52 -19.81
CA ALA A 13 -18.99 21.86 -19.71
C ALA A 13 -18.28 21.00 -18.65
N ILE A 14 -18.92 20.80 -17.49
CA ILE A 14 -18.35 19.98 -16.40
C ILE A 14 -18.24 18.51 -16.83
N SER A 15 -19.23 17.95 -17.53
CA SER A 15 -19.17 16.57 -18.02
C SER A 15 -18.12 16.38 -19.11
N LEU A 16 -17.91 17.36 -19.99
CA LEU A 16 -16.86 17.35 -21.02
C LEU A 16 -15.46 17.41 -20.41
N VAL A 17 -15.24 18.28 -19.42
CA VAL A 17 -13.97 18.34 -18.68
C VAL A 17 -13.72 17.04 -17.91
N GLY A 18 -14.76 16.46 -17.29
CA GLY A 18 -14.68 15.17 -16.62
C GLY A 18 -14.31 14.02 -17.58
N LEU A 19 -14.91 13.98 -18.76
CA LEU A 19 -14.59 13.01 -19.81
C LEU A 19 -13.15 13.15 -20.30
N LEU A 20 -12.70 14.38 -20.53
CA LEU A 20 -11.35 14.68 -21.01
C LEU A 20 -10.28 14.30 -19.97
N LEU A 21 -10.54 14.58 -18.69
CA LEU A 21 -9.69 14.11 -17.59
C LEU A 21 -9.70 12.58 -17.44
N PHE A 22 -10.83 11.92 -17.67
CA PHE A 22 -10.93 10.46 -17.63
C PHE A 22 -10.13 9.79 -18.76
N ILE A 23 -10.21 10.34 -19.98
CA ILE A 23 -9.44 9.87 -21.14
C ILE A 23 -7.95 10.10 -20.89
N MET A 24 -7.55 11.27 -20.40
CA MET A 24 -6.17 11.56 -20.03
C MET A 24 -5.65 10.59 -18.95
N TYR A 25 -6.45 10.31 -17.93
CA TYR A 25 -6.13 9.31 -16.90
C TYR A 25 -5.98 7.90 -17.48
N ALA A 26 -6.85 7.50 -18.41
CA ALA A 26 -6.79 6.19 -19.06
C ALA A 26 -5.52 6.03 -19.92
N ILE A 27 -5.13 7.07 -20.67
CA ILE A 27 -3.90 7.09 -21.47
C ILE A 27 -2.67 7.03 -20.57
N LEU A 28 -2.62 7.84 -19.51
CA LEU A 28 -1.53 7.81 -18.52
C LEU A 28 -1.43 6.45 -17.82
N ARG A 29 -2.56 5.79 -17.54
CA ARG A 29 -2.58 4.44 -16.95
C ARG A 29 -2.00 3.40 -17.92
N HIS A 30 -2.36 3.47 -19.20
CA HIS A 30 -1.88 2.53 -20.21
C HIS A 30 -0.36 2.66 -20.41
N ASP A 31 0.14 3.88 -20.53
CA ASP A 31 1.57 4.13 -20.77
C ASP A 31 2.43 3.82 -19.52
N ARG A 32 1.84 3.98 -18.32
CA ARG A 32 2.50 3.62 -17.05
C ARG A 32 2.70 2.11 -16.91
N ILE A 33 1.83 1.26 -17.45
CA ILE A 33 1.97 -0.20 -17.30
C ILE A 33 3.19 -0.72 -18.08
N THR A 34 3.46 -0.18 -19.26
CA THR A 34 4.59 -0.60 -20.11
C THR A 34 5.92 0.00 -19.65
N ARG A 35 5.93 1.27 -19.18
CA ARG A 35 7.15 1.91 -18.65
C ARG A 35 7.46 1.52 -17.20
N SER A 36 6.46 1.08 -16.43
CA SER A 36 6.62 0.66 -15.03
C SER A 36 7.56 -0.53 -14.88
N SER A 37 7.58 -1.49 -15.82
CA SER A 37 8.45 -2.67 -15.67
C SER A 37 9.93 -2.30 -15.82
N HIS A 38 10.26 -1.45 -16.79
CA HIS A 38 11.61 -0.93 -16.99
C HIS A 38 12.01 0.02 -15.86
N PHE A 39 11.14 0.93 -15.43
CA PHE A 39 11.42 1.80 -14.29
C PHE A 39 11.65 1.00 -13.00
N SER A 40 10.82 -0.01 -12.70
CA SER A 40 11.04 -0.85 -11.51
C SER A 40 12.35 -1.62 -11.58
N LEU A 41 12.74 -2.09 -12.77
CA LEU A 41 14.00 -2.81 -12.97
C LEU A 41 15.22 -1.88 -12.84
N HIS A 42 15.11 -0.64 -13.32
CA HIS A 42 16.14 0.38 -13.13
C HIS A 42 16.25 0.83 -11.66
N VAL A 43 15.13 1.05 -10.98
CA VAL A 43 15.10 1.38 -9.55
C VAL A 43 15.63 0.22 -8.69
N ALA A 44 15.36 -1.02 -9.07
CA ALA A 44 15.92 -2.19 -8.40
C ALA A 44 17.46 -2.22 -8.52
N LYS A 45 17.99 -2.02 -9.73
CA LYS A 45 19.45 -1.93 -9.96
C LYS A 45 20.10 -0.76 -9.24
N GLU A 46 19.45 0.41 -9.21
CA GLU A 46 19.96 1.58 -8.50
C GLU A 46 19.98 1.35 -6.99
N ASN A 47 18.92 0.76 -6.42
CA ASN A 47 18.87 0.41 -5.00
C ASN A 47 19.92 -0.64 -4.64
N GLU A 48 20.13 -1.65 -5.48
CA GLU A 48 21.19 -2.64 -5.29
C GLU A 48 22.57 -2.00 -5.24
N ALA A 49 22.88 -1.09 -6.17
CA ALA A 49 24.13 -0.33 -6.15
C ALA A 49 24.27 0.57 -4.90
N ARG A 50 23.18 1.21 -4.45
CA ARG A 50 23.17 2.00 -3.21
C ARG A 50 23.43 1.12 -1.98
N TYR A 51 22.86 -0.08 -1.92
CA TYR A 51 23.11 -1.01 -0.82
C TYR A 51 24.54 -1.52 -0.80
N MET A 52 25.14 -1.80 -1.97
CA MET A 52 26.56 -2.15 -2.07
C MET A 52 27.46 -1.01 -1.59
N ALA A 53 27.15 0.24 -1.98
CA ALA A 53 27.90 1.41 -1.52
C ALA A 53 27.74 1.63 0.00
N LEU A 54 26.53 1.46 0.54
CA LEU A 54 26.28 1.53 1.98
C LEU A 54 27.02 0.43 2.74
N ASP A 55 27.01 -0.81 2.24
CA ASP A 55 27.77 -1.93 2.84
C ASP A 55 29.27 -1.61 2.87
N GLN A 56 29.82 -1.08 1.78
CA GLN A 56 31.23 -0.68 1.72
C GLN A 56 31.56 0.44 2.71
N VAL A 57 30.69 1.45 2.85
CA VAL A 57 30.85 2.53 3.83
C VAL A 57 30.72 2.00 5.26
N MET A 58 29.79 1.10 5.55
CA MET A 58 29.64 0.48 6.87
C MET A 58 30.86 -0.38 7.24
N ARG A 59 31.42 -1.11 6.28
CA ARG A 59 32.63 -1.92 6.46
C ARG A 59 33.88 -1.08 6.70
N ILE A 60 34.02 0.06 6.01
CA ILE A 60 35.13 1.01 6.22
C ILE A 60 34.96 1.78 7.53
N GLY A 61 33.72 2.15 7.90
CA GLY A 61 33.39 2.87 9.12
C GLY A 61 33.43 2.04 10.41
N GLY A 62 33.74 0.74 10.33
CA GLY A 62 33.84 -0.16 11.49
C GLY A 62 32.51 -0.45 12.21
N GLN A 63 31.40 0.13 11.76
CA GLN A 63 30.07 -0.18 12.27
C GLN A 63 29.56 -1.43 11.55
N THR A 64 30.05 -2.57 12.02
CA THR A 64 29.34 -3.82 11.80
C THR A 64 27.94 -3.62 12.33
N GLU A 65 26.92 -3.71 11.47
CA GLU A 65 25.52 -3.75 11.92
C GLU A 65 25.48 -4.73 13.09
N PRO A 66 25.04 -4.29 14.28
CA PRO A 66 24.97 -5.20 15.41
C PRO A 66 24.05 -6.33 14.98
N LYS A 67 24.62 -7.54 14.84
CA LYS A 67 23.84 -8.78 14.73
C LYS A 67 22.69 -8.64 15.72
N PRO A 68 21.43 -8.85 15.31
CA PRO A 68 20.30 -8.60 16.18
C PRO A 68 20.54 -9.34 17.49
N LEU A 69 20.84 -8.57 18.55
CA LEU A 69 21.20 -9.10 19.89
C LEU A 69 20.10 -10.03 20.44
N PHE A 70 18.90 -9.93 19.87
CA PHE A 70 17.76 -10.77 20.14
C PHE A 70 17.16 -11.33 18.84
N GLU A 71 17.71 -12.45 18.35
CA GLU A 71 16.88 -13.42 17.63
C GLU A 71 15.85 -13.97 18.62
N ARG A 72 14.60 -13.50 18.51
CA ARG A 72 13.52 -13.91 19.41
C ARG A 72 13.29 -15.42 19.26
N LYS A 73 13.78 -16.21 20.22
CA LYS A 73 13.59 -17.67 20.32
C LYS A 73 12.14 -18.15 20.35
N ARG A 74 11.16 -17.24 20.54
CA ARG A 74 9.75 -17.61 20.62
C ARG A 74 8.91 -16.71 19.70
N PRO A 75 8.17 -17.27 18.72
CA PRO A 75 7.16 -16.51 18.00
C PRO A 75 6.15 -15.97 19.02
N TRP A 76 5.73 -14.72 18.83
CA TRP A 76 4.75 -14.04 19.69
C TRP A 76 3.60 -14.99 20.10
N VAL A 77 3.22 -14.96 21.38
CA VAL A 77 2.21 -15.85 21.99
C VAL A 77 0.89 -15.85 21.20
N LEU A 78 0.54 -14.72 20.56
CA LEU A 78 -0.63 -14.57 19.68
C LEU A 78 -0.60 -15.39 18.37
N PHE A 79 0.56 -15.82 17.88
CA PHE A 79 0.68 -16.58 16.63
C PHE A 79 0.99 -18.06 16.85
N ARG A 80 1.04 -18.53 18.10
CA ARG A 80 1.27 -19.95 18.42
C ARG A 80 0.14 -20.85 17.90
N HIS A 81 -1.05 -20.28 17.68
CA HIS A 81 -2.23 -20.96 17.11
C HIS A 81 -2.76 -20.25 15.86
N SER A 82 -1.91 -19.53 15.11
CA SER A 82 -2.39 -18.86 13.91
C SER A 82 -2.85 -19.89 12.88
N GLN A 83 -4.15 -20.11 12.80
CA GLN A 83 -4.75 -20.96 11.78
C GLN A 83 -4.48 -20.39 10.38
N PHE A 84 -4.81 -21.19 9.36
CA PHE A 84 -4.68 -20.75 7.98
C PHE A 84 -5.58 -19.53 7.73
N ILE A 85 -4.99 -18.42 7.26
CA ILE A 85 -5.75 -17.21 6.87
C ILE A 85 -6.63 -17.56 5.66
N PHE A 86 -6.11 -18.40 4.77
CA PHE A 86 -6.87 -18.92 3.65
C PHE A 86 -7.08 -20.43 3.81
N ARG A 87 -8.33 -20.87 3.81
CA ARG A 87 -8.68 -22.31 3.85
C ARG A 87 -8.29 -23.10 2.59
N SER A 88 -7.77 -22.45 1.54
CA SER A 88 -7.52 -23.08 0.24
C SER A 88 -6.03 -23.29 -0.02
N GLU A 89 -5.71 -24.42 -0.63
CA GLU A 89 -4.34 -24.94 -0.78
C GLU A 89 -3.50 -24.28 -1.89
N GLY A 90 -4.02 -23.26 -2.58
CA GLY A 90 -3.33 -22.65 -3.72
C GLY A 90 -2.00 -21.99 -3.34
N ALA A 91 -0.97 -22.21 -4.16
CA ALA A 91 0.39 -21.67 -3.95
C ALA A 91 0.38 -20.14 -3.73
N SER A 92 -0.33 -19.39 -4.57
CA SER A 92 -0.49 -17.93 -4.41
C SER A 92 -1.12 -17.50 -3.07
N LYS A 93 -2.03 -18.30 -2.48
CA LYS A 93 -2.64 -18.01 -1.17
C LYS A 93 -1.68 -18.33 -0.03
N ARG A 94 -0.94 -19.44 -0.11
CA ARG A 94 0.08 -19.80 0.87
C ARG A 94 1.21 -18.76 0.89
N LEU A 95 1.68 -18.31 -0.27
CA LEU A 95 2.66 -17.23 -0.40
C LEU A 95 2.15 -15.90 0.20
N ALA A 96 0.90 -15.54 -0.09
CA ALA A 96 0.30 -14.33 0.46
C ALA A 96 0.21 -14.42 1.99
N GLU A 97 -0.18 -15.58 2.52
CA GLU A 97 -0.27 -15.81 3.96
C GLU A 97 1.08 -15.74 4.67
N VAL A 98 2.13 -16.32 4.08
CA VAL A 98 3.50 -16.21 4.61
C VAL A 98 3.95 -14.74 4.64
N SER A 99 3.68 -14.00 3.57
CA SER A 99 4.03 -12.57 3.47
C SER A 99 3.31 -11.73 4.53
N ILE A 100 1.99 -11.92 4.69
CA ILE A 100 1.19 -11.25 5.73
C ILE A 100 1.69 -11.61 7.12
N LYS A 101 1.94 -12.90 7.40
CA LYS A 101 2.43 -13.35 8.70
C LYS A 101 3.82 -12.78 9.00
N ARG A 102 4.72 -12.73 8.02
CA ARG A 102 6.05 -12.10 8.17
C ARG A 102 5.92 -10.63 8.51
N PHE A 103 5.04 -9.91 7.80
CA PHE A 103 4.76 -8.49 8.06
C PHE A 103 4.32 -8.25 9.51
N LEU A 104 3.33 -9.02 9.97
CA LEU A 104 2.77 -8.87 11.31
C LEU A 104 3.73 -9.31 12.43
N ARG A 105 4.62 -10.28 12.13
CA ARG A 105 5.64 -10.78 13.07
C ARG A 105 6.82 -9.83 13.24
N THR A 106 7.09 -8.98 12.25
CA THR A 106 8.23 -8.04 12.28
C THR A 106 7.84 -6.77 13.05
N PRO A 107 8.37 -6.55 14.27
CA PRO A 107 7.91 -5.43 15.11
C PRO A 107 8.23 -4.06 14.52
N HIS A 108 9.33 -3.96 13.75
CA HIS A 108 9.70 -2.74 13.05
C HIS A 108 8.66 -2.37 11.98
N GLN A 109 8.33 -3.30 11.07
CA GLN A 109 7.32 -3.10 10.04
C GLN A 109 5.95 -2.77 10.65
N ARG A 110 5.56 -3.46 11.73
CA ARG A 110 4.31 -3.17 12.44
C ARG A 110 4.29 -1.78 13.07
N ARG A 111 5.37 -1.36 13.73
CA ARG A 111 5.46 0.00 14.31
C ARG A 111 5.40 1.06 13.22
N LEU A 112 6.11 0.85 12.11
CA LEU A 112 6.08 1.74 10.96
C LEU A 112 4.67 1.84 10.36
N TYR A 113 3.99 0.69 10.20
CA TYR A 113 2.62 0.63 9.71
C TYR A 113 1.64 1.41 10.60
N ILE A 114 1.70 1.18 11.92
CA ILE A 114 0.83 1.87 12.88
C ILE A 114 1.15 3.37 12.89
N GLY A 115 2.43 3.75 12.89
CA GLY A 115 2.86 5.15 12.84
C GLY A 115 2.37 5.85 11.57
N MET A 116 2.57 5.24 10.41
CA MET A 116 2.11 5.76 9.11
C MET A 116 0.59 5.81 8.98
N THR A 117 -0.15 5.03 9.77
CA THR A 117 -1.62 5.11 9.79
C THR A 117 -2.08 6.22 10.75
N MET A 118 -1.56 6.22 11.98
CA MET A 118 -2.06 7.06 13.07
C MET A 118 -1.55 8.50 13.03
N LEU A 119 -0.28 8.76 12.68
CA LEU A 119 0.23 10.13 12.59
C LEU A 119 -0.59 10.98 11.60
N PRO A 120 -0.76 10.57 10.34
CA PRO A 120 -1.48 11.39 9.38
C PRO A 120 -3.00 11.42 9.67
N ALA A 121 -3.58 10.35 10.23
CA ALA A 121 -4.98 10.36 10.67
C ALA A 121 -5.23 11.44 11.74
N ASN A 122 -4.32 11.59 12.72
CA ASN A 122 -4.41 12.65 13.72
C ASN A 122 -4.13 14.03 13.12
N ALA A 123 -3.15 14.14 12.22
CA ALA A 123 -2.83 15.40 11.55
C ALA A 123 -4.05 15.96 10.79
N MET A 124 -4.87 15.09 10.17
CA MET A 124 -6.07 15.51 9.46
C MET A 124 -7.08 16.31 10.29
N LEU A 125 -7.14 16.09 11.60
CA LEU A 125 -8.04 16.82 12.50
C LEU A 125 -7.64 18.29 12.63
N LEU A 126 -6.35 18.61 12.49
CA LEU A 126 -5.79 19.94 12.72
C LEU A 126 -5.70 20.78 11.44
N LEU A 127 -5.66 20.15 10.27
CA LEU A 127 -5.41 20.85 9.01
C LEU A 127 -6.66 21.51 8.43
N PRO A 128 -6.56 22.56 7.59
CA PRO A 128 -7.68 23.09 6.83
C PRO A 128 -8.09 22.17 5.66
N THR A 129 -9.32 22.31 5.15
CA THR A 129 -9.94 21.37 4.17
C THR A 129 -9.16 21.20 2.87
N GLY A 130 -8.51 22.25 2.35
CA GLY A 130 -7.71 22.19 1.13
C GLY A 130 -6.56 21.17 1.19
N PRO A 131 -5.54 21.37 2.05
CA PRO A 131 -4.38 20.47 2.13
C PRO A 131 -4.74 19.05 2.62
N ARG A 132 -5.88 18.86 3.30
CA ARG A 132 -6.32 17.51 3.73
C ARG A 132 -6.42 16.55 2.55
N ILE A 133 -6.99 16.96 1.42
CA ILE A 133 -7.18 16.09 0.25
C ILE A 133 -5.82 15.68 -0.34
N ALA A 134 -4.90 16.64 -0.50
CA ALA A 134 -3.56 16.38 -1.01
C ALA A 134 -2.78 15.40 -0.10
N ILE A 135 -2.87 15.59 1.21
CA ILE A 135 -2.22 14.70 2.19
C ILE A 135 -2.85 13.31 2.20
N THR A 136 -4.18 13.23 2.04
CA THR A 136 -4.88 11.94 1.93
C THR A 136 -4.30 11.13 0.77
N ILE A 137 -4.20 11.75 -0.41
CA ILE A 137 -3.67 11.10 -1.61
C ILE A 137 -2.20 10.69 -1.40
N GLY A 138 -1.38 11.61 -0.88
CA GLY A 138 0.03 11.35 -0.62
C GLY A 138 0.27 10.19 0.35
N VAL A 139 -0.45 10.18 1.48
CA VAL A 139 -0.34 9.14 2.51
C VAL A 139 -0.85 7.80 1.98
N SER A 140 -1.98 7.77 1.26
CA SER A 140 -2.49 6.53 0.67
C SER A 140 -1.52 5.92 -0.35
N LEU A 141 -0.87 6.76 -1.17
CA LEU A 141 0.16 6.31 -2.11
C LEU A 141 1.40 5.79 -1.36
N LEU A 142 1.88 6.55 -0.38
CA LEU A 142 3.03 6.19 0.43
C LEU A 142 2.81 4.85 1.15
N MET A 143 1.61 4.65 1.69
CA MET A 143 1.21 3.42 2.36
C MET A 143 1.17 2.23 1.40
N LEU A 144 0.59 2.43 0.21
CA LEU A 144 0.59 1.42 -0.85
C LEU A 144 2.02 1.01 -1.22
N PHE A 145 2.93 1.98 -1.45
CA PHE A 145 4.32 1.70 -1.78
C PHE A 145 5.06 0.99 -0.63
N MET A 146 4.85 1.42 0.61
CA MET A 146 5.45 0.79 1.79
C MET A 146 5.03 -0.68 1.91
N VAL A 147 3.73 -0.96 1.82
CA VAL A 147 3.19 -2.32 1.94
C VAL A 147 3.71 -3.20 0.81
N ARG A 148 3.67 -2.72 -0.44
CA ARG A 148 4.21 -3.47 -1.59
C ARG A 148 5.70 -3.74 -1.45
N GLY A 149 6.48 -2.76 -1.02
CA GLY A 149 7.92 -2.93 -0.76
C GLY A 149 8.19 -3.99 0.31
N CYS A 150 7.44 -3.98 1.41
CA CYS A 150 7.57 -4.98 2.47
C CYS A 150 7.19 -6.39 2.00
N ILE A 151 6.20 -6.52 1.10
CA ILE A 151 5.80 -7.80 0.53
C ILE A 151 6.80 -8.29 -0.51
N ALA A 152 7.32 -7.41 -1.38
CA ALA A 152 8.36 -7.77 -2.34
C ALA A 152 9.62 -8.30 -1.62
N GLN A 153 10.10 -7.58 -0.59
CA GLN A 153 11.16 -8.05 0.29
C GLN A 153 10.80 -9.34 1.04
N SER A 154 9.50 -9.58 1.24
CA SER A 154 9.03 -10.84 1.83
C SER A 154 9.27 -12.02 0.92
N LEU A 155 8.97 -11.86 -0.37
CA LEU A 155 9.12 -12.88 -1.42
C LEU A 155 10.58 -13.15 -1.79
N GLU A 156 11.44 -12.13 -1.74
CA GLU A 156 12.89 -12.25 -2.05
C GLU A 156 13.71 -12.93 -0.93
N HIS A 157 13.08 -13.39 0.16
CA HIS A 157 13.84 -14.06 1.21
C HIS A 157 14.50 -15.32 0.68
N ARG A 158 15.80 -15.48 0.99
CA ARG A 158 16.62 -16.67 0.65
C ARG A 158 15.94 -18.03 0.94
N TYR A 159 15.02 -18.11 1.90
CA TYR A 159 14.24 -19.32 2.19
C TYR A 159 13.13 -19.59 1.17
N LEU A 160 12.43 -18.56 0.69
CA LEU A 160 11.33 -18.71 -0.26
C LEU A 160 11.84 -18.93 -1.69
N TYR A 161 13.03 -18.42 -2.02
CA TYR A 161 13.69 -18.64 -3.31
C TYR A 161 14.07 -20.11 -3.58
N GLN A 162 14.18 -20.93 -2.54
CA GLN A 162 14.49 -22.37 -2.69
C GLN A 162 13.33 -23.17 -3.28
N PHE A 163 12.11 -22.63 -3.22
CA PHE A 163 10.93 -23.26 -3.76
C PHE A 163 10.67 -22.73 -5.18
N ARG A 164 10.37 -23.64 -6.12
CA ARG A 164 10.06 -23.30 -7.51
C ARG A 164 8.62 -22.78 -7.59
N TRP A 165 8.43 -21.48 -7.39
CA TRP A 165 7.13 -20.82 -7.58
C TRP A 165 6.99 -20.33 -9.02
N ASP A 166 5.78 -20.40 -9.55
CA ASP A 166 5.43 -19.70 -10.78
C ASP A 166 5.40 -18.18 -10.51
N GLU A 167 5.98 -17.39 -11.41
CA GLU A 167 5.98 -15.91 -11.33
C GLU A 167 4.56 -15.36 -11.26
N LEU A 168 3.62 -16.02 -11.95
CA LEU A 168 2.19 -15.67 -11.91
C LEU A 168 1.59 -15.82 -10.51
N ASP A 169 2.01 -16.84 -9.76
CA ASP A 169 1.54 -17.08 -8.39
C ASP A 169 2.19 -16.11 -7.40
N ALA A 170 3.45 -15.75 -7.60
CA ALA A 170 4.13 -14.70 -6.82
C ALA A 170 3.42 -13.36 -6.98
N PHE A 171 3.13 -12.94 -8.23
CA PHE A 171 2.42 -11.70 -8.50
C PHE A 171 0.99 -11.67 -7.93
N LYS A 172 0.25 -12.77 -8.08
CA LYS A 172 -1.09 -12.92 -7.46
C LYS A 172 -1.01 -12.84 -5.93
N SER A 173 0.05 -13.40 -5.34
CA SER A 173 0.27 -13.35 -3.90
C SER A 173 0.56 -11.93 -3.41
N GLU A 174 1.33 -11.16 -4.17
CA GLU A 174 1.67 -9.77 -3.86
C GLU A 174 0.41 -8.90 -3.86
N LYS A 175 -0.40 -8.98 -4.91
CA LYS A 175 -1.68 -8.26 -5.00
C LYS A 175 -2.59 -8.58 -3.83
N ARG A 176 -2.77 -9.87 -3.52
CA ARG A 176 -3.67 -10.34 -2.47
C ARG A 176 -3.20 -9.93 -1.07
N SER A 177 -1.91 -10.06 -0.78
CA SER A 177 -1.34 -9.65 0.51
C SER A 177 -1.37 -8.13 0.70
N THR A 178 -1.08 -7.37 -0.36
CA THR A 178 -1.17 -5.90 -0.36
C THR A 178 -2.59 -5.46 -0.06
N PHE A 179 -3.58 -6.06 -0.73
CA PHE A 179 -4.99 -5.76 -0.51
C PHE A 179 -5.39 -5.97 0.95
N ILE A 180 -5.08 -7.16 1.51
CA ILE A 180 -5.45 -7.49 2.90
C ILE A 180 -4.78 -6.57 3.91
N LEU A 181 -3.51 -6.21 3.68
CA LEU A 181 -2.78 -5.29 4.57
C LEU A 181 -3.26 -3.84 4.44
N LEU A 182 -3.85 -3.44 3.31
CA LEU A 182 -4.40 -2.08 3.15
C LEU A 182 -5.79 -1.91 3.76
N ILE A 183 -6.57 -2.98 3.92
CA ILE A 183 -7.92 -2.92 4.52
C ILE A 183 -7.93 -2.21 5.89
N PRO A 184 -7.13 -2.61 6.90
CA PRO A 184 -7.18 -1.97 8.22
C PRO A 184 -6.73 -0.51 8.16
N PHE A 185 -5.71 -0.19 7.37
CA PHE A 185 -5.32 1.19 7.09
C PHE A 185 -6.48 1.99 6.51
N ALA A 186 -7.16 1.45 5.50
CA ALA A 186 -8.24 2.15 4.82
C ALA A 186 -9.43 2.40 5.75
N MET A 187 -9.83 1.40 6.55
CA MET A 187 -10.92 1.57 7.52
C MET A 187 -10.62 2.66 8.54
N ILE A 188 -9.40 2.67 9.10
CA ILE A 188 -9.03 3.67 10.10
C ILE A 188 -8.90 5.04 9.42
N PHE A 189 -8.06 5.15 8.41
CA PHE A 189 -7.67 6.42 7.80
C PHE A 189 -8.84 7.13 7.11
N TYR A 190 -9.62 6.42 6.27
CA TYR A 190 -10.78 7.02 5.62
C TYR A 190 -11.97 7.17 6.56
N GLY A 191 -12.06 6.36 7.62
CA GLY A 191 -13.00 6.57 8.72
C GLY A 191 -12.76 7.91 9.43
N TYR A 192 -11.50 8.24 9.75
CA TYR A 192 -11.12 9.55 10.30
C TYR A 192 -11.43 10.69 9.33
N LEU A 193 -11.16 10.50 8.04
CA LEU A 193 -11.48 11.49 7.02
C LEU A 193 -12.99 11.77 6.94
N GLY A 194 -13.80 10.72 6.83
CA GLY A 194 -15.26 10.83 6.78
C GLY A 194 -15.84 11.44 8.05
N GLY A 195 -15.31 11.04 9.21
CA GLY A 195 -15.62 11.61 10.51
C GLY A 195 -15.35 13.11 10.58
N SER A 196 -14.26 13.57 9.98
CA SER A 196 -13.87 14.98 9.97
C SER A 196 -14.76 15.85 9.07
N PHE A 197 -15.27 15.32 7.95
CA PHE A 197 -16.12 16.08 7.02
C PHE A 197 -17.60 16.08 7.41
N PHE A 198 -18.14 14.95 7.84
CA PHE A 198 -19.58 14.76 8.03
C PHE A 198 -19.95 14.24 9.42
N GLY A 199 -19.03 14.27 10.38
CA GLY A 199 -19.24 13.71 11.72
C GLY A 199 -19.39 12.19 11.70
N LEU A 200 -20.05 11.63 12.71
CA LEU A 200 -20.18 10.17 12.88
C LEU A 200 -20.80 9.46 11.66
N LEU A 201 -21.72 10.13 10.96
CA LEU A 201 -22.40 9.61 9.77
C LEU A 201 -21.48 9.46 8.56
N GLY A 202 -20.38 10.22 8.49
CA GLY A 202 -19.41 10.16 7.40
C GLY A 202 -18.46 8.97 7.46
N ILE A 203 -18.31 8.34 8.64
CA ILE A 203 -17.31 7.28 8.88
C ILE A 203 -17.59 6.05 8.00
N LEU A 204 -18.84 5.57 7.99
CA LEU A 204 -19.25 4.38 7.25
C LEU A 204 -19.13 4.51 5.73
N PRO A 205 -19.72 5.55 5.07
CA PRO A 205 -19.68 5.64 3.62
C PRO A 205 -18.26 5.86 3.08
N PHE A 206 -17.41 6.62 3.78
CA PHE A 206 -16.02 6.81 3.36
C PHE A 206 -15.17 5.56 3.55
N SER A 207 -15.38 4.80 4.63
CA SER A 207 -14.70 3.52 4.83
C SER A 207 -15.10 2.49 3.76
N ILE A 208 -16.38 2.43 3.41
CA ILE A 208 -16.89 1.53 2.35
C ILE A 208 -16.39 1.97 0.97
N GLY A 209 -16.42 3.27 0.68
CA GLY A 209 -15.89 3.83 -0.57
C GLY A 209 -14.38 3.57 -0.74
N ALA A 210 -13.62 3.65 0.35
CA ALA A 210 -12.20 3.30 0.35
C ALA A 210 -11.96 1.81 0.06
N LEU A 211 -12.79 0.92 0.61
CA LEU A 211 -12.70 -0.51 0.30
C LEU A 211 -13.04 -0.80 -1.16
N LEU A 212 -14.05 -0.13 -1.73
CA LEU A 212 -14.42 -0.29 -3.14
C LEU A 212 -13.33 0.21 -4.09
N THR A 213 -12.72 1.36 -3.79
CA THR A 213 -11.62 1.91 -4.60
C THR A 213 -10.37 1.03 -4.52
N LEU A 214 -10.04 0.49 -3.34
CA LEU A 214 -8.96 -0.48 -3.20
C LEU A 214 -9.25 -1.79 -3.91
N PHE A 215 -10.49 -2.27 -3.89
CA PHE A 215 -10.89 -3.47 -4.62
C PHE A 215 -10.81 -3.26 -6.14
N ALA A 216 -11.19 -2.07 -6.63
CA ALA A 216 -11.04 -1.69 -8.02
C ALA A 216 -9.57 -1.55 -8.46
N PHE A 217 -8.69 -1.09 -7.56
CA PHE A 217 -7.27 -0.93 -7.86
C PHE A 217 -6.49 -2.26 -7.84
N THR A 218 -7.01 -3.27 -7.14
CA THR A 218 -6.32 -4.56 -6.94
C THR A 218 -6.77 -5.69 -7.88
N ARG A 219 -7.87 -5.53 -8.61
CA ARG A 219 -8.20 -6.39 -9.78
C ARG A 219 -7.28 -6.05 -10.95
#